data_AF-A0A9D5NN73-F1
#
_entry.id   AF-A0A9D5NN73-F1
#
_cell.length_a   1.000
_cell.length_b   1.000
_cell.length_c   1.000
_cell.angle_alpha   90.00
_cell.angle_beta   90.00
_cell.angle_gamma   90.00
#
_symmetry.space_group_name_H-M   'P 1'
#
loop_
_entity.id
_entity.type
_entity.pdbx_description
1 polymer ?
#
loop_
_entity_poly.entity_id
_entity_poly.type
_entity_poly.pdbx_seq_one_letter_code
_entity_poly.pdbx_strand_id
1 'polypeptide(L)' 'MKRLYRNLEDDTKKRIAQSLRGRTFSDSHKQAISDAMRQYWATIPYRPSENNESNNQDNETSM' A
#
# COMPACT_ATOMS: atom_id res chain seq x y z
N MET A 1 12.06 -7.93 -10.10
CA MET A 1 11.77 -6.67 -10.83
C MET A 1 11.31 -5.63 -9.81
N LYS A 2 11.89 -4.42 -9.81
CA LYS A 2 11.48 -3.34 -8.90
C LYS A 2 10.35 -2.52 -9.56
N ARG A 3 9.41 -2.00 -8.77
CA ARG A 3 8.31 -1.16 -9.26
C ARG A 3 8.84 0.21 -9.66
N LEU A 4 8.35 0.74 -10.78
CA LEU A 4 8.66 2.10 -11.25
C LEU A 4 7.77 3.15 -10.58
N TYR A 5 6.50 2.81 -10.33
CA TYR A 5 5.51 3.70 -9.74
C TYR A 5 4.63 2.96 -8.72
N ARG A 6 4.03 3.72 -7.80
CA ARG A 6 3.18 3.20 -6.72
C ARG A 6 1.79 2.72 -7.17
N ASN A 7 1.30 3.19 -8.31
CA ASN A 7 -0.04 2.87 -8.81
C ASN A 7 -0.16 1.38 -9.19
N LEU A 8 -1.30 0.78 -8.84
CA LEU A 8 -1.64 -0.62 -9.13
C LEU A 8 -3.02 -0.69 -9.76
N GLU A 9 -3.20 -1.56 -10.75
CA GLU A 9 -4.49 -1.81 -11.38
C GLU A 9 -5.47 -2.48 -10.39
N ASP A 10 -6.75 -2.16 -10.52
CA ASP A 10 -7.77 -2.60 -9.57
C ASP A 10 -7.97 -4.12 -9.58
N ASP A 11 -7.86 -4.78 -10.73
CA ASP A 11 -7.94 -6.23 -10.80
C ASP A 11 -6.76 -6.91 -10.09
N THR A 12 -5.58 -6.29 -10.13
CA THR A 12 -4.42 -6.78 -9.37
C THR A 12 -4.63 -6.60 -7.87
N LYS A 13 -5.20 -5.47 -7.42
CA LYS A 13 -5.57 -5.26 -6.00
C LYS A 13 -6.57 -6.33 -5.53
N LYS A 14 -7.60 -6.62 -6.33
CA LYS A 14 -8.61 -7.65 -6.03
C LYS A 14 -7.99 -9.04 -5.87
N ARG A 15 -7.10 -9.43 -6.80
CA ARG A 15 -6.41 -10.74 -6.74
C ARG A 15 -5.55 -10.88 -5.48
N ILE A 16 -4.83 -9.82 -5.10
CA ILE A 16 -4.04 -9.80 -3.86
C ILE A 16 -4.98 -9.95 -2.65
N ALA A 17 -6.05 -9.16 -2.57
CA ALA A 17 -7.02 -9.22 -1.48
C ALA A 17 -7.63 -10.62 -1.34
N GLN A 18 -8.01 -11.25 -2.47
CA GLN A 18 -8.54 -12.61 -2.48
C GLN A 18 -7.51 -13.63 -1.98
N SER A 19 -6.24 -13.50 -2.35
CA SER A 19 -5.17 -14.42 -1.91
C SER A 19 -4.84 -14.34 -0.43
N LEU A 20 -5.07 -13.16 0.18
CA LEU A 20 -4.82 -12.90 1.59
C LEU A 20 -6.02 -13.22 2.49
N ARG A 21 -7.19 -13.49 1.90
CA ARG A 21 -8.42 -13.78 2.64
C ARG A 21 -8.22 -14.99 3.57
N GLY A 22 -8.63 -14.85 4.83
CA GLY A 22 -8.60 -15.92 5.83
C GLY A 22 -7.24 -16.12 6.52
N ARG A 23 -6.21 -15.35 6.18
CA ARG A 23 -4.94 -15.36 6.90
C ARG A 23 -5.03 -14.46 8.13
N THR A 24 -4.68 -14.98 9.30
CA THR A 24 -4.56 -14.21 10.54
C THR A 24 -3.10 -14.01 10.89
N PHE A 25 -2.77 -12.83 11.40
CA PHE A 25 -1.44 -12.48 11.86
C PHE A 25 -1.54 -11.84 13.24
N SER A 26 -0.51 -11.99 14.07
CA SER A 26 -0.42 -11.27 15.34
C SER A 26 -0.26 -9.77 15.11
N ASP A 27 -0.61 -8.95 16.10
CA ASP A 27 -0.55 -7.50 15.94
C ASP A 27 0.88 -6.98 15.74
N SER A 28 1.86 -7.58 16.44
CA SER A 28 3.28 -7.30 16.22
C SER A 28 3.70 -7.58 14.77
N HIS A 29 3.22 -8.68 14.18
CA HIS A 29 3.51 -9.01 12.79
C HIS A 29 2.88 -8.00 11.81
N LYS A 30 1.64 -7.57 12.07
CA LYS A 30 0.97 -6.53 11.26
C LYS A 30 1.75 -5.20 11.30
N GLN A 31 2.23 -4.80 12.48
CA GLN A 31 3.01 -3.57 12.63
C GLN A 31 4.33 -3.63 11.87
N ALA A 32 5.08 -4.74 12.01
CA ALA A 32 6.31 -4.93 11.26
C ALA A 32 6.11 -4.88 9.74
N ILE A 33 5.02 -5.48 9.23
CA ILE A 33 4.65 -5.36 7.82
C ILE A 33 4.36 -3.91 7.44
N SER A 34 3.56 -3.19 8.25
CA SER A 34 3.19 -1.79 7.99
C SER A 34 4.42 -0.90 7.87
N ASP A 35 5.35 -1.01 8.81
CA ASP A 35 6.57 -0.21 8.85
C ASP A 35 7.49 -0.52 7.66
N ALA A 36 7.70 -1.80 7.36
CA ALA A 36 8.46 -2.22 6.18
C ALA A 36 7.82 -1.71 4.88
N MET A 37 6.49 -1.73 4.79
CA MET A 37 5.74 -1.26 3.62
C MET A 37 5.87 0.26 3.44
N ARG A 38 5.80 1.04 4.53
CA ARG A 38 6.02 2.50 4.52
C ARG A 38 7.43 2.83 4.04
N GLN A 39 8.45 2.18 4.59
CA GLN A 39 9.85 2.37 4.18
C GLN A 39 10.06 2.01 2.72
N TYR A 40 9.49 0.89 2.26
CA TYR A 40 9.57 0.48 0.86
C TYR A 40 8.93 1.52 -0.07
N TRP A 41 7.69 1.94 0.21
CA TRP A 41 7.00 2.90 -0.66
C TRP A 41 7.63 4.29 -0.66
N ALA A 42 8.31 4.71 0.41
CA ALA A 42 9.06 5.97 0.43
C ALA A 42 10.17 6.02 -0.65
N THR A 43 10.64 4.86 -1.12
CA THR A 43 11.66 4.78 -2.18
C THR A 43 11.09 4.82 -3.61
N ILE A 44 9.77 4.74 -3.77
CA ILE A 44 9.12 4.62 -5.09
C ILE A 44 8.22 5.84 -5.33
N PRO A 45 8.47 6.63 -6.39
CA PRO A 45 7.68 7.81 -6.67
C PRO A 45 6.25 7.47 -7.12
N TYR A 46 5.35 8.43 -6.93
CA TYR A 46 4.05 8.40 -7.60
C TYR A 46 4.23 8.68 -9.09
N ARG A 47 3.34 8.11 -9.92
CA ARG A 47 3.29 8.48 -11.34
C ARG A 47 2.89 9.96 -11.41
N PRO A 48 3.60 10.80 -12.17
CA PRO A 48 3.13 12.16 -12.43
C PRO A 48 1.75 12.09 -13.10
N SER A 49 0.71 12.56 -12.42
CA SER A 49 -0.59 12.81 -13.03
C SER A 49 -0.62 14.26 -13.51
N GLU A 50 -1.23 14.54 -14.66
CA GLU A 50 -1.40 15.91 -15.17
C GLU A 50 -2.24 16.80 -14.25
N ASN A 51 -2.93 16.22 -13.27
CA ASN A 51 -3.61 16.95 -12.20
C ASN A 51 -2.83 16.83 -10.89
N ASN A 52 -2.26 17.96 -10.47
CA ASN A 52 -1.60 18.18 -9.20
C ASN A 52 -2.63 18.18 -8.06
N GLU A 53 -3.12 17.02 -7.63
CA GLU A 53 -3.76 16.91 -6.32
C GLU A 53 -3.15 15.74 -5.56
N SER A 54 -2.14 16.10 -4.77
CA SER A 54 -1.62 15.34 -3.65
C SER A 54 -2.74 15.05 -2.66
N ASN A 55 -3.53 14.01 -2.94
CA ASN A 55 -4.45 13.44 -1.98
C ASN A 55 -3.63 12.56 -1.01
N ASN A 56 -2.99 13.22 -0.04
CA ASN A 56 -2.66 12.62 1.25
C ASN A 56 -3.99 12.27 1.93
N GLN A 57 -4.51 11.08 1.65
CA GLN A 57 -5.54 10.48 2.49
C GLN A 57 -4.84 9.68 3.59
N ASP A 58 -4.36 10.42 4.59
CA ASP A 58 -4.13 9.89 5.93
C ASP A 58 -5.49 9.47 6.48
N ASN A 59 -5.87 8.20 6.29
CA ASN A 59 -7.00 7.65 7.01
C ASN A 59 -6.54 7.23 8.41
N GLU A 60 -6.51 8.22 9.31
CA GLU A 60 -6.54 7.98 10.76
C GLU A 60 -7.72 7.05 11.07
N THR A 61 -7.44 5.76 11.23
CA THR A 61 -8.37 4.84 11.89
C THR A 61 -8.13 5.02 13.38
N SER A 62 -8.83 5.98 13.97
CA SER A 62 -8.97 6.06 15.43
C SER A 62 -9.55 4.73 15.91
N MET A 63 -8.82 4.05 16.80
CA MET A 63 -9.42 3.09 17.74
C MET A 63 -10.10 3.86 18.87
#